data_AF-G4FQP0-F1
#
_entry.id   AF-G4FQP0-F1
#
_cell.length_a   1.000
_cell.length_b   1.000
_cell.length_c   1.000
_cell.angle_alpha   90.00
_cell.angle_beta   90.00
_cell.angle_gamma   90.00
#
_symmetry.space_group_name_H-M   'P 1'
#
loop_
_entity.id
_entity.type
_entity.pdbx_description
1 polymer ?
#
loop_
_entity_poly.entity_id
_entity_poly.type
_entity_poly.pdbx_seq_one_letter_code
_entity_poly.pdbx_strand_id
1 'polypeptide(L)'
;PIDLELFCKPSRPMPVIMFSGTLDRFVPWKGGTSSKGRVGTFLSPLSTAKWWATNNNCSIQPLQEDVVSSSSVSKDSTNVIKYLFSECQDSSSVVLYKIIGGGHTWPSGSSQPRWLVGTTSYKVDASMLSWDFFKQYRR
;
A
#
# COMPACT_ATOMS: atom_id res chain seq x y z
N PRO A 1 -5.31 -10.91 -4.41
CA PRO A 1 -6.20 -11.99 -4.94
C PRO A 1 -7.49 -12.02 -4.11
N ILE A 2 -8.65 -12.27 -4.74
CA ILE A 2 -9.95 -12.30 -4.03
C ILE A 2 -10.09 -13.52 -3.10
N ASP A 3 -9.31 -14.56 -3.33
CA ASP A 3 -9.23 -15.79 -2.56
C ASP A 3 -8.21 -15.76 -1.42
N LEU A 4 -7.62 -14.59 -1.12
CA LEU A 4 -6.66 -14.39 -0.02
C LEU A 4 -7.21 -14.94 1.31
N GLU A 5 -8.48 -14.67 1.59
CA GLU A 5 -9.20 -15.12 2.79
C GLU A 5 -9.33 -16.64 2.90
N LEU A 6 -9.33 -17.36 1.77
CA LEU A 6 -9.58 -18.80 1.75
C LEU A 6 -8.31 -19.61 2.03
N PHE A 7 -7.15 -19.11 1.60
CA PHE A 7 -5.90 -19.89 1.62
C PHE A 7 -4.81 -19.30 2.51
N CYS A 8 -4.87 -18.02 2.86
CA CYS A 8 -3.87 -17.40 3.73
C CYS A 8 -4.34 -17.41 5.19
N LYS A 9 -3.66 -18.20 6.04
CA LYS A 9 -3.91 -18.26 7.48
C LYS A 9 -2.61 -17.98 8.24
N PRO A 10 -2.25 -16.71 8.46
CA PRO A 10 -1.06 -16.35 9.23
C PRO A 10 -1.12 -16.94 10.64
N SER A 11 -0.04 -17.56 11.10
CA SER A 11 0.01 -18.18 12.44
C SER A 11 0.34 -17.19 13.57
N ARG A 12 0.67 -15.95 13.22
CA ARG A 12 1.01 -14.86 14.14
C ARG A 12 0.73 -13.50 13.49
N PRO A 13 0.57 -12.42 14.26
CA PRO A 13 0.52 -11.07 13.74
C PRO A 13 1.77 -10.73 12.91
N MET A 14 1.59 -10.03 11.79
CA MET A 14 2.64 -9.69 10.83
C MET A 14 2.68 -8.18 10.58
N PRO A 15 3.81 -7.49 10.77
CA PRO A 15 3.90 -6.09 10.34
C PRO A 15 3.77 -6.01 8.81
N VAL A 16 2.85 -5.16 8.33
CA VAL A 16 2.56 -5.00 6.90
C VAL A 16 2.61 -3.54 6.50
N ILE A 17 3.34 -3.26 5.41
CA ILE A 17 3.35 -1.96 4.74
C ILE A 17 3.01 -2.13 3.26
N MET A 18 2.16 -1.27 2.74
CA MET A 18 1.62 -1.35 1.38
C MET A 18 1.68 0.02 0.70
N PHE A 19 1.94 0.03 -0.60
CA PHE A 19 1.92 1.22 -1.45
C PHE A 19 1.05 0.92 -2.66
N SER A 20 0.09 1.79 -3.00
CA SER A 20 -0.81 1.54 -4.13
C SER A 20 -1.26 2.82 -4.81
N GLY A 21 -1.11 2.85 -6.14
CA GLY A 21 -1.53 3.95 -6.99
C GLY A 21 -3.03 3.90 -7.32
N THR A 22 -3.71 5.05 -7.32
CA THR A 22 -5.14 5.11 -7.69
C THR A 22 -5.39 4.93 -9.19
N LEU A 23 -4.36 5.14 -10.02
CA LEU A 23 -4.39 4.95 -11.47
C LEU A 23 -3.61 3.70 -11.92
N ASP A 24 -3.34 2.78 -10.99
CA ASP A 24 -2.78 1.47 -11.30
C ASP A 24 -3.77 0.66 -12.16
N ARG A 25 -3.33 0.29 -13.37
CA ARG A 25 -4.14 -0.46 -14.36
C ARG A 25 -3.97 -1.98 -14.25
N PHE A 26 -2.96 -2.42 -13.51
CA PHE A 26 -2.62 -3.83 -13.29
C PHE A 26 -3.27 -4.35 -12.01
N VAL A 27 -3.23 -3.57 -10.92
CA VAL A 27 -3.89 -3.87 -9.64
C VAL A 27 -4.83 -2.71 -9.31
N PRO A 28 -6.12 -2.77 -9.71
CA PRO A 28 -7.02 -1.65 -9.59
C PRO A 28 -7.23 -1.23 -8.13
N TRP A 29 -7.20 0.08 -7.86
CA TRP A 29 -7.46 0.62 -6.53
C TRP A 29 -8.83 0.23 -5.96
N LYS A 30 -9.84 0.08 -6.81
CA LYS A 30 -11.18 -0.36 -6.39
C LYS A 30 -11.30 -1.88 -6.24
N GLY A 31 -10.21 -2.63 -6.48
CA GLY A 31 -10.25 -4.08 -6.67
C GLY A 31 -10.93 -4.45 -7.99
N GLY A 32 -11.23 -5.74 -8.13
CA GLY A 32 -11.84 -6.31 -9.33
C GLY A 32 -10.82 -6.87 -10.31
N THR A 33 -11.29 -7.12 -11.53
CA THR A 33 -10.49 -7.75 -12.59
C THR A 33 -9.46 -6.77 -13.14
N SER A 34 -8.22 -7.24 -13.27
CA SER A 34 -7.16 -6.46 -13.92
C SER A 34 -7.49 -6.16 -15.38
N SER A 35 -7.29 -4.90 -15.79
CA SER A 35 -7.45 -4.48 -17.19
C SER A 35 -6.21 -4.76 -18.04
N LYS A 36 -5.05 -5.07 -17.41
CA LYS A 36 -3.73 -5.15 -18.07
C LYS A 36 -2.77 -6.21 -17.51
N GLY A 37 -3.26 -7.27 -16.88
CA GLY A 37 -2.42 -8.34 -16.30
C GLY A 37 -2.81 -9.76 -16.75
N ARG A 38 -1.89 -10.71 -16.58
CA ARG A 38 -2.21 -12.15 -16.65
C ARG A 38 -3.07 -12.51 -15.43
N VAL A 39 -4.38 -12.66 -15.67
CA VAL A 39 -5.42 -13.35 -14.88
C VAL A 39 -5.44 -13.07 -13.37
N GLY A 40 -6.45 -12.34 -12.91
CA GLY A 40 -6.78 -12.27 -11.48
C GLY A 40 -7.85 -11.25 -11.13
N THR A 41 -8.72 -11.61 -10.19
CA THR A 41 -9.62 -10.68 -9.49
C THR A 41 -8.96 -10.31 -8.16
N PHE A 42 -8.83 -9.01 -7.91
CA PHE A 42 -8.13 -8.49 -6.73
C PHE A 42 -9.12 -7.93 -5.72
N LEU A 43 -8.85 -8.16 -4.43
CA LEU A 43 -9.38 -7.27 -3.39
C LEU A 43 -8.81 -5.85 -3.62
N SER A 44 -9.56 -4.83 -3.21
CA SER A 44 -9.00 -3.47 -3.18
C SER A 44 -7.79 -3.43 -2.23
N PRO A 45 -6.81 -2.53 -2.45
CA PRO A 45 -5.71 -2.35 -1.49
C PRO A 45 -6.20 -2.03 -0.08
N LEU A 46 -7.27 -1.25 0.05
CA LEU A 46 -7.86 -0.93 1.36
C LEU A 46 -8.52 -2.17 2.01
N SER A 47 -9.24 -2.99 1.24
CA SER A 47 -9.79 -4.27 1.72
C SER A 47 -8.69 -5.23 2.15
N THR A 48 -7.59 -5.28 1.39
CA THR A 48 -6.42 -6.10 1.71
C THR A 48 -5.73 -5.63 3.00
N ALA A 49 -5.58 -4.31 3.19
CA ALA A 49 -5.04 -3.75 4.43
C ALA A 49 -5.96 -4.04 5.64
N LYS A 50 -7.28 -3.92 5.47
CA LYS A 50 -8.26 -4.31 6.50
C LYS A 50 -8.18 -5.79 6.85
N TRP A 51 -8.02 -6.65 5.84
CA TRP A 51 -7.86 -8.08 6.06
C TRP A 51 -6.61 -8.39 6.92
N TRP A 52 -5.47 -7.76 6.61
CA TRP A 52 -4.28 -7.88 7.46
C TRP A 52 -4.50 -7.32 8.86
N ALA A 53 -5.18 -6.18 8.99
CA ALA A 53 -5.50 -5.59 10.28
C ALA A 53 -6.36 -6.54 11.14
N THR A 54 -7.33 -7.22 10.55
CA THR A 54 -8.13 -8.26 11.22
C THR A 54 -7.26 -9.44 11.66
N ASN A 55 -6.36 -9.95 10.81
CA ASN A 55 -5.48 -11.06 11.17
C ASN A 55 -4.43 -10.70 12.23
N ASN A 56 -4.11 -9.41 12.36
CA ASN A 56 -3.21 -8.88 13.37
C ASN A 56 -3.93 -8.43 14.67
N ASN A 57 -5.25 -8.62 14.76
CA ASN A 57 -6.09 -8.12 15.86
C ASN A 57 -5.94 -6.61 16.12
N CYS A 58 -5.83 -5.81 15.05
CA CYS A 58 -5.78 -4.34 15.13
C CYS A 58 -7.19 -3.73 15.24
N SER A 59 -7.25 -2.44 15.59
CA SER A 59 -8.44 -1.63 15.30
C SER A 59 -8.69 -1.55 13.80
N ILE A 60 -9.93 -1.82 13.36
CA ILE A 60 -10.30 -1.90 11.93
C ILE A 60 -10.57 -0.53 11.29
N GLN A 61 -10.63 0.54 12.09
CA GLN A 61 -10.75 1.91 11.60
C GLN A 61 -9.36 2.54 11.53
N PRO A 62 -8.82 2.77 10.32
CA PRO A 62 -7.49 3.34 10.21
C PRO A 62 -7.50 4.83 10.51
N LEU A 63 -6.44 5.31 11.17
CA LEU A 63 -6.10 6.72 11.17
C LEU A 63 -5.67 7.14 9.76
N GLN A 64 -6.26 8.21 9.24
CA GLN A 64 -5.93 8.78 7.94
C GLN A 64 -5.09 10.04 8.12
N GLU A 65 -3.94 10.07 7.48
CA GLU A 65 -2.99 11.19 7.54
C GLU A 65 -2.62 11.59 6.10
N ASP A 66 -2.79 12.86 5.76
CA ASP A 66 -2.19 13.41 4.55
C ASP A 66 -0.67 13.46 4.71
N VAL A 67 0.04 12.81 3.80
CA VAL A 67 1.50 12.81 3.81
C VAL A 67 1.98 14.03 3.05
N VAL A 68 2.30 15.08 3.80
CA VAL A 68 2.92 16.28 3.24
C VAL A 68 4.36 15.94 2.86
N SER A 69 4.66 15.99 1.56
CA SER A 69 6.03 15.81 1.06
C SER A 69 6.95 16.83 1.73
N SER A 70 7.96 16.36 2.46
CA SER A 70 9.01 17.21 3.03
C SER A 70 9.89 17.85 1.95
N SER A 71 9.85 17.31 0.73
CA SER A 71 10.53 17.87 -0.43
C SER A 71 9.56 18.73 -1.24
N SER A 72 9.78 20.05 -1.21
CA SER A 72 9.10 21.07 -2.02
C SER A 72 9.35 20.93 -3.54
N VAL A 73 10.00 19.84 -3.98
CA VAL A 73 10.66 19.70 -5.28
C VAL A 73 10.05 18.61 -6.17
N SER A 74 9.16 17.76 -5.65
CA SER A 74 8.48 16.76 -6.51
C SER A 74 7.43 17.44 -7.38
N LYS A 75 7.79 17.70 -8.64
CA LYS A 75 6.91 18.23 -9.71
C LYS A 75 5.84 17.23 -10.18
N ASP A 76 5.73 16.06 -9.57
CA ASP A 76 4.65 15.14 -9.91
C ASP A 76 3.31 15.62 -9.32
N SER A 77 2.24 15.37 -10.05
CA SER A 77 0.88 15.78 -9.69
C SER A 77 0.22 14.80 -8.71
N THR A 78 1.00 14.01 -7.98
CA THR A 78 0.46 12.98 -7.08
C THR A 78 0.28 13.53 -5.66
N ASN A 79 -0.63 12.92 -4.91
CA ASN A 79 -0.78 13.15 -3.46
C ASN A 79 -0.78 11.81 -2.73
N VAL A 80 -0.40 11.80 -1.45
CA VAL A 80 -0.29 10.56 -0.67
C VAL A 80 -1.11 10.67 0.60
N ILE A 81 -1.99 9.69 0.82
CA ILE A 81 -2.72 9.50 2.08
C ILE A 81 -2.22 8.22 2.72
N LYS A 82 -1.83 8.29 3.98
CA LYS A 82 -1.45 7.14 4.80
C LYS A 82 -2.66 6.68 5.61
N TYR A 83 -2.93 5.39 5.56
CA TYR A 83 -3.89 4.67 6.40
C TYR A 83 -3.10 3.83 7.39
N LEU A 84 -3.19 4.14 8.68
CA LEU A 84 -2.54 3.41 9.76
C LEU A 84 -3.59 2.62 10.55
N PHE A 85 -3.45 1.29 10.57
CA PHE A 85 -4.16 0.40 11.49
C PHE A 85 -3.21 0.10 12.65
N SER A 86 -3.59 0.58 13.84
CA SER A 86 -2.81 0.49 15.08
C SER A 86 -3.52 -0.40 16.11
N GLU A 87 -2.96 -0.44 17.33
CA GLU A 87 -3.49 -1.24 18.45
C GLU A 87 -3.55 -2.74 18.13
N CYS A 88 -2.60 -3.21 17.33
CA CYS A 88 -2.50 -4.62 16.97
C CYS A 88 -1.82 -5.43 18.06
N GLN A 89 -2.06 -6.74 18.03
CA GLN A 89 -1.35 -7.70 18.87
C GLN A 89 0.16 -7.72 18.53
N ASP A 90 0.98 -8.05 19.53
CA ASP A 90 2.45 -8.15 19.45
C ASP A 90 3.12 -6.87 18.94
N SER A 91 2.50 -5.72 19.24
CA SER A 91 2.92 -4.40 18.79
C SER A 91 3.02 -4.27 17.26
N SER A 92 2.42 -5.17 16.48
CA SER A 92 2.43 -5.12 15.01
C SER A 92 1.67 -3.90 14.48
N SER A 93 1.77 -3.61 13.19
CA SER A 93 0.98 -2.55 12.55
C SER A 93 0.72 -2.87 11.09
N VAL A 94 -0.36 -2.31 10.54
CA VAL A 94 -0.64 -2.36 9.10
C VAL A 94 -0.72 -0.94 8.57
N VAL A 95 0.07 -0.63 7.55
CA VAL A 95 0.11 0.68 6.92
C VAL A 95 -0.16 0.56 5.43
N LEU A 96 -1.05 1.39 4.91
CA LEU A 96 -1.30 1.54 3.48
C LEU A 96 -1.08 2.99 3.05
N TYR A 97 -0.18 3.20 2.10
CA TYR A 97 0.01 4.46 1.41
C TYR A 97 -0.78 4.45 0.10
N LYS A 98 -1.87 5.23 0.07
CA LYS A 98 -2.67 5.51 -1.12
C LYS A 98 -2.03 6.66 -1.89
N ILE A 99 -1.64 6.41 -3.12
CA ILE A 99 -0.97 7.38 -3.98
C ILE A 99 -1.97 7.85 -5.04
N ILE A 100 -2.61 8.98 -4.75
CA ILE A 100 -3.57 9.62 -5.65
C ILE A 100 -2.84 10.09 -6.91
N GLY A 101 -3.31 9.62 -8.07
CA GLY A 101 -2.69 9.90 -9.37
C GLY A 101 -1.48 9.02 -9.70
N GLY A 102 -1.04 8.16 -8.78
CA GLY A 102 0.05 7.21 -8.98
C GLY A 102 -0.37 5.99 -9.81
N GLY A 103 0.58 5.42 -10.55
CA GLY A 103 0.40 4.18 -11.33
C GLY A 103 0.95 2.92 -10.65
N HIS A 104 1.20 1.89 -11.44
CA HIS A 104 1.83 0.61 -11.06
C HIS A 104 3.35 0.75 -10.97
N THR A 105 3.82 1.54 -10.01
CA THR A 105 5.22 1.95 -9.88
C THR A 105 5.67 1.86 -8.44
N TRP A 106 6.97 1.71 -8.22
CA TRP A 106 7.57 1.86 -6.90
C TRP A 106 7.80 3.35 -6.60
N PRO A 107 7.25 3.91 -5.51
CA PRO A 107 7.47 5.32 -5.15
C PRO A 107 8.94 5.65 -4.93
N SER A 108 9.40 6.75 -5.53
CA SER A 108 10.82 7.13 -5.67
C SER A 108 11.72 6.05 -6.30
N GLY A 109 11.13 5.08 -7.00
CA GLY A 109 11.84 4.06 -7.74
C GLY A 109 12.34 4.57 -9.10
N SER A 110 13.04 3.67 -9.80
CA SER A 110 13.55 3.96 -11.15
C SER A 110 12.43 4.32 -12.12
N SER A 111 12.72 5.25 -13.04
CA SER A 111 11.78 5.65 -14.09
C SER A 111 11.45 4.46 -15.00
N GLN A 112 10.17 4.32 -15.30
CA GLN A 112 9.62 3.29 -16.19
C GLN A 112 8.74 3.98 -17.25
N PRO A 113 8.48 3.34 -18.40
CA PRO A 113 7.66 3.96 -19.44
C PRO A 113 6.26 4.34 -18.92
N ARG A 114 5.99 5.65 -18.79
CA ARG A 114 4.75 6.18 -18.18
C ARG A 114 3.47 5.67 -18.86
N TRP A 115 3.51 5.44 -20.18
CA TRP A 115 2.37 4.91 -20.93
C TRP A 115 2.01 3.46 -20.55
N LEU A 116 2.98 2.71 -20.00
CA LEU A 116 2.80 1.34 -19.57
C LEU A 116 2.33 1.29 -18.11
N VAL A 117 3.09 1.89 -17.21
CA VAL A 117 2.91 1.73 -15.75
C VAL A 117 2.26 2.93 -15.06
N GLY A 118 2.06 4.05 -15.75
CA GLY A 118 1.49 5.27 -15.16
C GLY A 118 2.54 6.14 -14.48
N THR A 119 2.08 7.09 -13.66
CA THR A 119 2.92 8.10 -13.00
C THR A 119 3.62 7.53 -11.77
N THR A 120 4.96 7.65 -11.71
CA THR A 120 5.72 7.42 -10.48
C THR A 120 5.58 8.62 -9.55
N SER A 121 5.23 8.38 -8.28
CA SER A 121 5.23 9.39 -7.24
C SER A 121 6.60 9.50 -6.57
N TYR A 122 7.04 10.72 -6.32
CA TYR A 122 8.26 11.07 -5.56
C TYR A 122 7.91 11.83 -4.28
N LYS A 123 6.64 11.81 -3.85
CA LYS A 123 6.18 12.43 -2.59
C LYS A 123 6.64 11.64 -1.36
N VAL A 124 6.92 10.35 -1.53
CA VAL A 124 7.42 9.44 -0.50
C VAL A 124 8.46 8.48 -1.10
N ASP A 125 9.43 8.08 -0.29
CA ASP A 125 10.37 7.02 -0.64
C ASP A 125 9.89 5.70 -0.02
N ALA A 126 9.37 4.79 -0.85
CA ALA A 126 8.82 3.53 -0.36
C ALA A 126 9.89 2.60 0.25
N SER A 127 11.13 2.68 -0.22
CA SER A 127 12.23 1.87 0.29
C SER A 127 12.64 2.34 1.69
N MET A 128 12.83 3.65 1.87
CA MET A 128 13.13 4.25 3.17
C MET A 128 11.99 4.05 4.17
N LEU A 129 10.74 4.27 3.75
CA LEU A 129 9.57 4.01 4.61
C LEU A 129 9.46 2.54 5.01
N SER A 130 9.72 1.61 4.08
CA SER A 130 9.73 0.19 4.40
C SER A 130 10.84 -0.16 5.40
N TRP A 131 12.04 0.39 5.22
CA TRP A 131 13.14 0.21 6.15
C TRP A 131 12.80 0.74 7.56
N ASP A 132 12.31 1.99 7.63
CA ASP A 132 11.92 2.63 8.87
C ASP A 132 10.75 1.94 9.56
N PHE A 133 9.83 1.36 8.80
CA PHE A 133 8.75 0.53 9.31
C PHE A 133 9.29 -0.78 9.89
N PHE A 134 10.03 -1.56 9.11
CA PHE A 134 10.42 -2.91 9.53
C PHE A 134 11.49 -2.92 10.63
N LYS A 135 12.36 -1.92 10.73
CA LYS A 135 13.38 -1.85 11.79
C LYS A 135 12.79 -1.75 13.21
N GLN A 136 11.52 -1.41 13.34
CA GLN A 136 10.81 -1.32 14.63
C GLN A 136 10.43 -2.69 15.18
N TYR A 137 10.41 -3.73 14.34
CA TYR A 137 10.00 -5.08 14.72
C TYR A 137 11.21 -6.00 14.83
N ARG A 138 11.30 -6.74 15.94
CA ARG A 138 12.28 -7.81 16.12
C ARG A 138 11.59 -9.16 15.93
N ARG A 139 12.31 -10.13 15.37
CA ARG A 139 11.84 -11.51 15.24
C ARG A 139 12.08 -12.29 16.52
#